data_AF-A0A353EG52-F1
#
_entry.id   AF-A0A353EG52-F1
#
_cell.length_a   1.000
_cell.length_b   1.000
_cell.length_c   1.000
_cell.angle_alpha   90.00
_cell.angle_beta   90.00
_cell.angle_gamma   90.00
#
_symmetry.space_group_name_H-M   'P 1'
#
loop_
_entity.id
_entity.type
_entity.pdbx_description
1 polymer ?
#
loop_
_entity_poly.entity_id
_entity_poly.type
_entity_poly.pdbx_seq_one_letter_code
_entity_poly.pdbx_strand_id
1 'polypeptide(L)' 'GDETYLFESANHVISVAIEQEDFPRQEFNETHLIEITGEVDRDKGEQPEIEVDSITIVK' A
#
# COMPACT_ATOMS: atom_id res chain seq x y z
N GLY A 1 -11.58 0.97 10.12
CA GLY A 1 -12.09 1.43 8.83
C GLY A 1 -10.89 1.43 7.94
N ASP A 2 -10.97 0.63 6.89
CA ASP A 2 -10.05 0.58 5.77
C ASP A 2 -9.88 1.99 5.18
N GLU A 3 -8.62 2.42 5.03
CA GLU A 3 -8.27 3.64 4.32
C GLU A 3 -7.57 3.26 3.01
N THR A 4 -8.08 3.77 1.90
CA THR A 4 -7.48 3.56 0.57
C THR A 4 -6.47 4.67 0.28
N TYR A 5 -5.24 4.26 -0.07
CA TYR A 5 -4.14 5.13 -0.45
C TYR A 5 -3.75 4.89 -1.90
N LEU A 6 -3.22 5.93 -2.55
CA LEU A 6 -2.72 5.84 -3.91
C LEU A 6 -1.20 5.89 -3.91
N PHE A 7 -0.57 4.85 -4.45
CA PHE A 7 0.88 4.78 -4.62
C PHE A 7 1.23 4.99 -6.08
N GLU A 8 2.11 5.94 -6.36
CA GLU A 8 2.60 6.22 -7.71
C GLU A 8 4.06 5.81 -7.83
N SER A 9 4.39 5.03 -8.86
CA SER A 9 5.76 4.68 -9.20
C SER A 9 6.00 4.85 -10.70
N ALA A 10 6.93 5.76 -11.03
CA ALA A 10 7.37 6.17 -12.37
C ALA A 10 6.26 6.57 -13.36
N ASN A 11 5.39 5.64 -13.77
CA ASN A 11 4.28 5.84 -14.70
C ASN A 11 3.03 5.02 -14.35
N HIS A 12 2.99 4.41 -13.17
CA HIS A 12 1.88 3.57 -12.73
C HIS A 12 1.36 4.09 -11.39
N VAL A 13 0.04 4.10 -11.26
CA VAL A 13 -0.66 4.35 -10.01
C VAL A 13 -1.35 3.06 -9.61
N ILE A 14 -1.26 2.70 -8.34
CA ILE A 14 -1.95 1.55 -7.76
C ILE A 14 -2.69 1.99 -6.49
N SER A 15 -3.93 1.49 -6.35
CA SER A 15 -4.71 1.65 -5.13
C SER A 15 -4.27 0.61 -4.10
N VAL A 16 -4.18 1.01 -2.85
CA VAL A 16 -3.73 0.16 -1.75
C VAL A 16 -4.66 0.40 -0.57
N ALA A 17 -5.39 -0.64 -0.16
CA ALA A 17 -6.23 -0.62 1.02
C ALA A 17 -5.38 -1.03 2.23
N ILE A 18 -5.30 -0.14 3.23
CA ILE A 18 -4.49 -0.36 4.43
C ILE A 18 -5.40 -0.26 5.64
N GLU A 19 -5.38 -1.29 6.50
CA GLU A 19 -6.03 -1.18 7.80
C GLU A 19 -5.10 -0.52 8.82
N GLN A 20 -5.69 0.10 9.84
CA GLN A 20 -4.92 0.80 10.87
C GLN A 20 -3.92 -0.14 11.60
N GLU A 21 -4.20 -1.44 11.65
CA GLU A 21 -3.35 -2.44 12.29
C GLU A 21 -2.13 -2.84 11.46
N ASP A 22 -2.14 -2.62 10.14
CA ASP A 22 -1.05 -2.97 9.22
C ASP A 22 0.04 -1.91 9.15
N PHE A 23 -0.24 -0.70 9.67
CA PHE A 23 0.74 0.37 9.72
C PHE A 23 1.94 -0.01 10.61
N PRO A 24 3.16 0.32 10.18
CA PRO A 24 4.34 0.09 11.01
C PRO A 24 4.26 0.95 12.27
N ARG A 25 4.70 0.39 13.40
CA ARG A 25 4.76 1.14 14.68
C ARG A 25 5.76 2.29 14.66
N GLN A 26 6.71 2.25 13.73
CA GLN A 26 7.70 3.30 13.54
C GLN A 26 7.10 4.40 12.66
N GLU A 27 7.29 5.66 13.07
CA GLU A 27 6.91 6.80 12.25
C GLU A 27 7.73 6.84 10.95
N PHE A 28 7.05 7.13 9.84
CA PHE A 28 7.64 7.32 8.52
C PHE A 28 6.95 8.49 7.82
N ASN A 29 7.54 8.95 6.72
CA ASN A 29 7.02 10.05 5.92
C ASN A 29 7.28 9.78 4.43
N GLU A 30 6.88 10.73 3.58
CA GLU A 30 6.94 10.63 2.11
C GLU A 30 8.35 10.43 1.53
N THR A 31 9.42 10.68 2.30
CA THR A 31 10.80 10.45 1.86
C THR A 31 11.35 9.08 2.26
N HIS A 32 10.61 8.32 3.07
CA HIS A 32 11.03 6.98 3.48
C HIS A 32 10.66 5.98 2.39
N LEU A 33 11.62 5.13 2.02
CA LEU A 33 11.33 3.99 1.17
C LEU A 33 10.61 2.94 2.02
N ILE A 34 9.44 2.50 1.56
CA ILE A 34 8.68 1.43 2.20
C ILE A 34 8.46 0.28 1.23
N GLU A 35 8.33 -0.91 1.79
CA GLU A 35 7.91 -2.12 1.10
C GLU A 35 6.52 -2.49 1.60
N ILE A 36 5.59 -2.68 0.67
CA ILE A 36 4.22 -3.10 0.93
C ILE A 36 4.08 -4.50 0.36
N THR A 37 3.67 -5.45 1.21
CA THR A 37 3.36 -6.81 0.80
C THR A 37 1.89 -7.08 1.08
N GLY A 38 1.22 -7.73 0.13
CA GLY A 38 -0.21 -7.96 0.20
C GLY A 38 -0.71 -8.80 -0.97
N GLU A 39 -2.00 -9.09 -0.94
CA GLU A 39 -2.70 -9.75 -2.03
C GLU A 39 -3.11 -8.73 -3.09
N VAL A 40 -2.97 -9.10 -4.36
CA VAL A 40 -3.38 -8.26 -5.47
C VAL A 40 -4.80 -8.64 -5.84
N ASP A 41 -5.76 -7.80 -5.48
CA ASP A 41 -7.12 -7.92 -5.98
C ASP A 41 -7.20 -7.32 -7.40
N ARG A 42 -7.74 -8.13 -8.31
CA ARG A 42 -7.97 -7.78 -9.70
C ARG A 42 -9.34 -8.27 -10.09
N ASP A 43 -10.34 -7.53 -9.66
CA ASP A 43 -11.67 -7.66 -10.24
C ASP A 43 -11.66 -7.29 -11.73
N LYS A 44 -12.42 -8.05 -12.53
CA LYS A 44 -12.36 -7.96 -13.99
C LYS A 44 -12.89 -6.61 -14.48
N GLY A 45 -11.98 -5.71 -14.83
CA GLY A 45 -12.28 -4.42 -15.45
C GLY A 45 -11.94 -3.21 -14.58
N GLU A 46 -11.49 -3.44 -13.34
CA GLU A 46 -11.07 -2.38 -12.42
C GLU A 46 -9.54 -2.22 -12.39
N GLN A 47 -9.08 -1.10 -11.83
CA GLN A 47 -7.65 -0.93 -11.55
C GLN A 47 -7.25 -1.93 -10.46
N PRO A 48 -6.06 -2.54 -10.56
CA PRO A 48 -5.59 -3.44 -9.52
C PRO A 48 -5.53 -2.72 -8.18
N GLU A 49 -6.00 -3.38 -7.14
CA GLU A 49 -5.86 -2.95 -5.75
C GLU A 49 -4.94 -3.92 -5.01
N ILE A 50 -4.24 -3.42 -4.00
CA ILE A 50 -3.49 -4.25 -3.06
C ILE A 50 -4.21 -4.22 -1.72
N GLU A 51 -4.65 -5.37 -1.25
CA GLU A 51 -5.02 -5.57 0.15
C GLU A 51 -3.74 -5.84 0.94
N VAL A 52 -3.40 -4.96 1.87
CA VAL A 52 -2.10 -5.01 2.56
C VAL A 52 -2.09 -6.02 3.67
N ASP A 53 -1.08 -6.90 3.66
CA ASP A 53 -0.78 -7.80 4.78
C ASP A 53 0.26 -7.18 5.73
N SER A 54 1.22 -6.42 5.20
CA SER A 54 2.26 -5.78 6.00
C SER A 54 2.98 -4.65 5.27
N ILE A 55 3.45 -3.68 6.08
CA ILE A 55 4.27 -2.56 5.63
C ILE A 55 5.58 -2.54 6.39
N THR A 56 6.69 -2.52 5.65
CA THR A 56 8.05 -2.47 6.21
C THR A 56 8.78 -1.23 5.72
N ILE A 57 9.44 -0.50 6.63
CA ILE A 57 10.30 0.63 6.26
C ILE A 57 11.67 0.09 5.86
N VAL A 58 12.08 0.35 4.62
CA VAL A 58 13.38 -0.06 4.07
C VAL A 58 14.44 0.98 4.47
N LYS A 59 15.63 0.51 4.87
CA LYS A 59 16.76 1.37 5.27
C LYS A 59 17.72 1.66 4.13
#